data_AF-A0A800FXJ3-F1
#
_entry.id   AF-A0A800FXJ3-F1
#
_cell.length_a   1.000
_cell.length_b   1.000
_cell.length_c   1.000
_cell.angle_alpha   90.00
_cell.angle_beta   90.00
_cell.angle_gamma   90.00
#
_symmetry.space_group_name_H-M   'P 1'
#
loop_
_entity.id
_entity.type
_entity.pdbx_description
1 polymer ?
#
loop_
_entity_poly.entity_id
_entity_poly.type
_entity_poly.pdbx_seq_one_letter_code
_entity_poly.pdbx_strand_id
1 'polypeptide(L)'
;MKGAQHKVQNSLNSKVIVTERGTFFGYGDLVVDMRNFVRIQNQLSCPIYFDGTHSVQRPGNDFGSSGGDSVFTPSLVLAAVAAGCDGIFLEVHPNPSKA
;
A
#
# COMPACT_ATOMS: atom_id res chain seq x y z
N MET A 1 -13.22 -1.58 1.15
CA MET A 1 -12.71 -2.89 0.65
C MET A 1 -13.71 -4.05 0.70
N LYS A 2 -14.73 -4.07 1.58
CA LYS A 2 -15.76 -5.14 1.64
C LYS A 2 -16.37 -5.53 0.27
N GLY A 3 -16.78 -4.55 -0.52
CA GLY A 3 -17.39 -4.81 -1.84
C GLY A 3 -16.44 -5.50 -2.83
N ALA A 4 -15.14 -5.18 -2.80
CA ALA A 4 -14.15 -5.83 -3.65
C ALA A 4 -13.88 -7.28 -3.20
N GLN A 5 -13.73 -7.51 -1.89
CA GLN A 5 -13.58 -8.86 -1.33
C GLN A 5 -14.78 -9.74 -1.67
N HIS A 6 -16.00 -9.22 -1.52
CA HIS A 6 -17.23 -9.97 -1.79
C HIS A 6 -17.33 -10.44 -3.24
N LYS A 7 -16.87 -9.63 -4.22
CA LYS A 7 -16.81 -10.05 -5.63
C LYS A 7 -15.90 -11.26 -5.83
N VAL A 8 -14.74 -11.31 -5.16
CA VAL A 8 -13.81 -12.45 -5.23
C VAL A 8 -14.38 -13.68 -4.53
N GLN A 9 -15.06 -13.49 -3.39
CA GLN A 9 -15.73 -14.58 -2.69
C GLN A 9 -16.88 -15.18 -3.51
N ASN A 10 -17.61 -14.36 -4.26
CA ASN A 10 -18.68 -14.82 -5.15
C ASN A 10 -18.16 -15.66 -6.32
N SER A 11 -16.87 -15.59 -6.65
CA SER A 11 -16.22 -16.52 -7.58
C SER A 11 -15.62 -17.75 -6.88
N LEU A 12 -16.12 -18.10 -5.69
CA LEU A 12 -15.70 -19.24 -4.87
C LEU A 12 -14.22 -19.18 -4.45
N ASN A 13 -13.64 -17.97 -4.36
CA ASN A 13 -12.27 -17.78 -3.92
C ASN A 13 -12.22 -17.02 -2.59
N SER A 14 -11.71 -17.68 -1.55
CA SER A 14 -11.51 -17.11 -0.21
C SER A 14 -10.08 -16.61 0.05
N LYS A 15 -9.14 -16.84 -0.88
CA LYS A 15 -7.74 -16.45 -0.76
C LYS A 15 -7.55 -15.02 -1.27
N VAL A 16 -7.85 -14.06 -0.41
CA VAL A 16 -7.75 -12.63 -0.69
C VAL A 16 -6.70 -12.00 0.22
N ILE A 17 -5.90 -11.08 -0.33
CA ILE A 17 -5.05 -10.15 0.42
C ILE A 17 -5.48 -8.74 0.00
N VAL A 18 -5.55 -7.82 0.96
CA VAL A 18 -5.74 -6.39 0.69
C VAL A 18 -4.41 -5.68 0.91
N THR A 19 -4.04 -4.75 0.04
CA THR A 19 -2.79 -3.99 0.16
C THR A 19 -3.09 -2.51 0.30
N GLU A 20 -2.59 -1.88 1.37
CA GLU A 20 -2.55 -0.43 1.53
C GLU A 20 -1.35 0.12 0.75
N ARG A 21 -1.60 1.11 -0.12
CA ARG A 21 -0.59 1.66 -1.05
C ARG A 21 -0.65 3.19 -1.18
N GLY A 22 -1.23 3.85 -0.18
CA GLY A 22 -1.43 5.29 -0.12
C GLY A 22 -2.78 5.72 -0.69
N THR A 23 -3.33 6.78 -0.12
CA THR A 23 -4.52 7.48 -0.60
C THR A 23 -4.13 8.89 -1.05
N PHE A 24 -4.69 9.37 -2.16
CA PHE A 24 -4.44 10.73 -2.64
C PHE A 24 -4.70 11.78 -1.55
N PHE A 25 -3.72 12.65 -1.33
CA PHE A 25 -3.81 13.77 -0.42
C PHE A 25 -3.53 15.08 -1.16
N GLY A 26 -4.56 15.59 -1.82
CA GLY A 26 -4.39 16.68 -2.77
C GLY A 26 -3.79 16.20 -4.10
N TYR A 27 -3.09 17.09 -4.79
CA TYR A 27 -2.52 16.81 -6.12
C TYR A 27 -1.07 16.34 -6.01
N GLY A 28 -0.77 15.22 -6.66
CA GLY A 28 0.60 14.71 -6.80
C GLY A 28 1.22 14.15 -5.52
N ASP A 29 0.40 13.82 -4.52
CA ASP A 29 0.87 13.29 -3.23
C ASP A 29 -0.04 12.21 -2.65
N LEU A 30 0.54 11.34 -1.83
CA LEU A 30 -0.11 10.21 -1.18
C LEU A 30 0.11 10.27 0.34
N VAL A 31 -0.93 9.94 1.10
CA VAL A 31 -0.86 9.75 2.55
C VAL A 31 -1.27 8.33 2.92
N VAL A 32 -0.59 7.77 3.91
CA VAL A 32 -0.94 6.47 4.51
C VAL A 32 -1.62 6.71 5.86
N ASP A 33 -2.90 6.37 5.96
CA ASP A 33 -3.61 6.36 7.25
C ASP A 33 -3.35 5.03 7.97
N MET A 34 -2.42 5.03 8.93
CA MET A 34 -2.05 3.84 9.70
C MET A 34 -3.23 3.18 10.45
N ARG A 35 -4.34 3.91 10.67
CA ARG A 35 -5.56 3.34 11.26
C ARG A 35 -6.22 2.31 10.34
N ASN A 36 -5.89 2.32 9.04
CA ASN A 36 -6.48 1.41 8.06
C ASN A 36 -6.14 -0.06 8.34
N PHE A 37 -4.97 -0.38 8.90
CA PHE A 37 -4.59 -1.76 9.24
C PHE A 37 -5.61 -2.39 10.21
N VAL A 38 -5.84 -1.74 11.35
CA VAL A 38 -6.83 -2.16 12.35
C VAL A 38 -8.25 -2.15 11.78
N ARG A 39 -8.63 -1.10 11.03
CA ARG A 39 -9.98 -0.99 10.46
C ARG A 39 -10.28 -2.11 9.46
N ILE A 40 -9.32 -2.44 8.60
CA ILE A 40 -9.49 -3.47 7.57
C ILE A 40 -9.49 -4.86 8.20
N GLN A 41 -8.60 -5.16 9.14
CA GLN A 41 -8.60 -6.42 9.89
C GLN A 41 -9.93 -6.66 10.62
N ASN A 42 -10.50 -5.62 11.26
CA ASN A 42 -11.78 -5.74 11.96
C ASN A 42 -12.98 -5.91 11.00
N GLN A 43 -12.86 -5.43 9.76
CA GLN A 43 -13.95 -5.43 8.80
C GLN A 43 -13.92 -6.59 7.82
N LEU A 44 -12.75 -7.16 7.56
CA LEU A 44 -12.52 -8.19 6.57
C LEU A 44 -11.77 -9.36 7.21
N SER A 45 -12.20 -10.58 6.91
CA SER A 45 -11.48 -11.79 7.30
C SER A 45 -10.38 -12.13 6.29
N CYS A 46 -9.46 -11.19 6.05
CA CYS A 46 -8.32 -11.40 5.16
C CYS A 46 -7.08 -10.59 5.61
N PRO A 47 -5.85 -11.06 5.31
CA PRO A 47 -4.63 -10.32 5.62
C PRO A 47 -4.61 -8.95 4.93
N ILE A 48 -4.04 -7.96 5.62
CA ILE A 48 -3.70 -6.66 5.05
C ILE A 48 -2.19 -6.45 4.97
N TYR A 49 -1.70 -6.17 3.77
CA TYR A 49 -0.30 -5.86 3.52
C TYR A 49 -0.08 -4.36 3.34
N PHE A 50 1.15 -3.91 3.57
CA PHE A 50 1.58 -2.55 3.28
C PHE A 50 2.56 -2.51 2.11
N ASP A 51 2.26 -1.72 1.09
CA ASP A 51 3.17 -1.42 -0.01
C ASP A 51 4.07 -0.22 0.34
N GLY A 52 5.30 -0.51 0.77
CA GLY A 52 6.24 0.52 1.22
C GLY A 52 6.88 1.32 0.09
N THR A 53 6.86 0.81 -1.14
CA THR A 53 7.49 1.43 -2.30
C THR A 53 6.53 2.37 -3.02
N HIS A 54 5.30 1.95 -3.25
CA HIS A 54 4.33 2.78 -3.97
C HIS A 54 3.64 3.81 -3.09
N SER A 55 3.60 3.62 -1.77
CA SER A 55 3.00 4.59 -0.84
C SER A 55 3.78 5.90 -0.73
N VAL A 56 5.03 5.94 -1.19
CA VAL A 56 5.88 7.15 -1.23
C VAL A 56 6.01 7.74 -2.64
N GLN A 57 5.22 7.25 -3.60
CA GLN A 57 5.20 7.83 -4.93
C GLN A 57 4.58 9.22 -4.94
N ARG A 58 5.01 10.03 -5.89
CA ARG A 58 4.43 11.34 -6.22
C ARG A 58 3.77 11.25 -7.59
N PRO A 59 2.47 10.89 -7.66
CA PRO A 59 1.83 10.56 -8.93
C PRO A 59 1.80 11.77 -9.86
N GLY A 60 2.29 11.61 -11.09
CA GLY A 60 2.22 12.65 -12.13
C GLY A 60 3.26 13.78 -12.01
N ASN A 61 4.28 13.63 -11.13
CA ASN A 61 5.26 14.70 -10.90
C ASN A 61 6.43 14.79 -11.88
N ASP A 62 6.62 13.89 -12.84
CA ASP A 62 7.80 13.93 -13.73
C ASP A 62 7.48 13.67 -15.20
N PHE A 63 6.96 14.67 -15.92
CA PHE A 63 6.88 14.72 -17.40
C PHE A 63 6.59 13.37 -18.10
N GLY A 64 5.65 12.57 -17.58
CA GLY A 64 5.28 11.25 -18.12
C GLY A 64 5.64 10.04 -17.24
N SER A 65 6.31 10.24 -16.10
CA SER A 65 6.63 9.22 -15.10
C SER A 65 6.19 9.65 -13.69
N SER A 66 6.00 8.68 -12.80
CA SER A 66 5.77 8.93 -11.37
C SER A 66 7.10 8.90 -10.65
N GLY A 67 7.51 10.03 -10.07
CA GLY A 67 8.62 10.09 -9.12
C GLY A 67 8.24 9.49 -7.76
N GLY A 68 9.11 9.62 -6.77
CA GLY A 68 8.82 9.18 -5.41
C GLY A 68 9.92 9.52 -4.41
N ASP A 69 9.53 9.61 -3.14
CA ASP A 69 10.41 9.96 -2.03
C ASP A 69 10.86 8.69 -1.30
N SER A 70 11.64 7.84 -1.99
CA SER A 70 12.07 6.51 -1.51
C SER A 70 12.84 6.55 -0.17
N VAL A 71 13.40 7.70 0.19
CA VAL A 71 14.01 7.95 1.50
C VAL A 71 13.02 7.73 2.66
N PHE A 72 11.71 7.86 2.43
CA PHE A 72 10.69 7.62 3.45
C PHE A 72 10.19 6.17 3.53
N THR A 73 10.57 5.30 2.59
CA THR A 73 10.16 3.89 2.59
C THR A 73 10.47 3.19 3.92
N PRO A 74 11.70 3.28 4.49
CA PRO A 74 12.00 2.63 5.77
C PRO A 74 11.08 3.10 6.91
N SER A 75 10.84 4.40 7.02
CA SER A 75 10.01 4.99 8.08
C SER A 75 8.55 4.54 7.99
N LEU A 76 7.97 4.56 6.78
CA LEU A 76 6.58 4.12 6.61
C LEU A 76 6.42 2.62 6.80
N VAL A 77 7.39 1.82 6.37
CA VAL A 77 7.36 0.36 6.59
C VAL A 77 7.39 0.04 8.08
N LEU A 78 8.28 0.68 8.85
CA LEU A 78 8.32 0.51 10.30
C LEU A 78 7.01 0.95 10.97
N ALA A 79 6.43 2.06 10.53
CA ALA A 79 5.15 2.53 11.03
C ALA A 79 4.01 1.54 10.73
N ALA A 80 3.96 0.96 9.53
CA ALA A 80 2.95 -0.04 9.17
C ALA A 80 3.09 -1.33 9.99
N VAL A 81 4.31 -1.80 10.22
CA VAL A 81 4.59 -2.94 11.10
C VAL A 81 4.11 -2.65 12.51
N ALA A 82 4.45 -1.48 13.07
CA ALA A 82 4.00 -1.07 14.39
C ALA A 82 2.47 -0.89 14.48
N ALA A 83 1.82 -0.48 13.40
CA ALA A 83 0.38 -0.35 13.28
C ALA A 83 -0.36 -1.69 13.07
N GLY A 84 0.38 -2.79 12.86
CA GLY A 84 -0.15 -4.14 12.83
C GLY A 84 -0.47 -4.69 11.43
N CYS A 85 0.23 -4.27 10.38
CA CYS A 85 0.09 -4.93 9.07
C CYS A 85 0.51 -6.41 9.13
N ASP A 86 -0.15 -7.28 8.34
CA ASP A 86 0.12 -8.72 8.28
C ASP A 86 1.30 -9.07 7.36
N GLY A 87 1.72 -8.14 6.51
CA GLY A 87 2.81 -8.32 5.57
C GLY A 87 3.25 -7.03 4.89
N ILE A 88 4.39 -7.08 4.22
CA ILE A 88 4.98 -5.93 3.52
C ILE A 88 5.22 -6.33 2.05
N PHE A 89 4.96 -5.40 1.16
CA PHE A 89 5.37 -5.43 -0.24
C PHE A 89 6.45 -4.36 -0.48
N LEU A 90 7.55 -4.75 -1.12
CA LEU A 90 8.66 -3.88 -1.50
C LEU A 90 9.19 -4.27 -2.87
N GLU A 91 9.31 -3.29 -3.76
CA GLU A 91 10.14 -3.39 -4.96
C GLU A 91 11.59 -3.05 -4.65
N VAL A 92 12.52 -3.80 -5.23
CA VAL A 92 13.96 -3.59 -5.05
C VAL A 92 14.67 -3.75 -6.39
N HIS A 93 15.69 -2.95 -6.60
CA HIS A 93 16.58 -3.07 -7.75
C HIS A 93 18.01 -2.73 -7.32
N PRO A 94 19.06 -3.43 -7.83
CA PRO A 94 20.45 -3.09 -7.49
C PRO A 94 20.84 -1.66 -7.86
N ASN A 95 20.15 -1.07 -8.85
CA ASN A 95 20.32 0.32 -9.26
C ASN A 95 18.97 0.97 -9.60
N PRO A 96 18.23 1.52 -8.63
CA PRO A 96 16.86 2.00 -8.82
C PRO A 96 16.67 3.01 -9.96
N SER A 97 17.70 3.79 -10.32
CA SER A 97 17.62 4.76 -11.42
C SER A 97 17.61 4.14 -12.83
N LYS A 98 17.81 2.82 -12.94
CA LYS A 98 17.78 2.06 -14.19
C LYS A 98 16.63 1.05 -14.27
N ALA A 99 15.66 1.16 -13.36
CA ALA A 99 14.48 0.31 -13.33
C ALA A 99 13.48 0.65 -14.44
#